data_AF-C5LZM8-F1
#
_entry.id   AF-C5LZM8-F1
#
_cell.length_a   1.000
_cell.length_b   1.000
_cell.length_c   1.000
_cell.angle_alpha   90.00
_cell.angle_beta   90.00
_cell.angle_gamma   90.00
#
_symmetry.space_group_name_H-M   'P 1'
#
loop_
_entity.id
_entity.type
_entity.pdbx_description
1 polymer ?
#
loop_
_entity_poly.entity_id
_entity_poly.type
_entity_poly.pdbx_seq_one_letter_code
_entity_poly.pdbx_strand_id
1 'polypeptide(L)' 'MATPTVAGVAALLATLGLVGEDITNAIVASRKIGVPNQFNLPDIGELDALNATHIAVDSIRRMASEATEAP' A
#
# COMPACT_ATOMS: atom_id res chain seq x y z
N MET A 1 -12.25 -4.82 -8.16
CA MET A 1 -10.81 -5.17 -8.18
C MET A 1 -10.67 -6.61 -8.65
N ALA A 2 -9.69 -6.92 -9.49
CA ALA A 2 -9.36 -8.32 -9.77
C ALA A 2 -8.57 -8.87 -8.55
N THR A 3 -9.19 -9.78 -7.81
CA THR A 3 -8.58 -10.49 -6.66
C THR A 3 -7.15 -10.98 -6.89
N PRO A 4 -6.78 -11.57 -8.05
CA PRO A 4 -5.40 -12.03 -8.27
C PRO A 4 -4.37 -10.89 -8.32
N THR A 5 -4.72 -9.71 -8.84
CA THR A 5 -3.80 -8.57 -8.92
C THR A 5 -3.48 -8.01 -7.54
N VAL A 6 -4.49 -7.89 -6.67
CA VAL A 6 -4.31 -7.43 -5.29
C VAL A 6 -3.46 -8.41 -4.49
N ALA A 7 -3.67 -9.72 -4.69
CA ALA A 7 -2.86 -10.75 -4.06
C ALA A 7 -1.39 -10.72 -4.51
N GLY A 8 -1.13 -10.47 -5.80
CA GLY A 8 0.23 -10.33 -6.32
C GLY A 8 0.97 -9.12 -5.74
N VAL A 9 0.28 -7.97 -5.62
CA VAL A 9 0.86 -6.78 -4.98
C VAL A 9 1.05 -7.00 -3.48
N ALA A 10 0.09 -7.62 -2.79
CA ALA A 10 0.25 -7.97 -1.37
C ALA A 10 1.45 -8.88 -1.13
N ALA A 11 1.66 -9.87 -1.99
CA ALA A 11 2.83 -10.75 -1.94
C ALA A 11 4.13 -9.97 -2.15
N LEU A 12 4.18 -9.03 -3.11
CA LEU A 12 5.34 -8.17 -3.32
C LEU A 12 5.64 -7.31 -2.08
N LEU A 13 4.62 -6.68 -1.49
CA LEU A 13 4.79 -5.86 -0.29
C LEU A 13 5.26 -6.69 0.91
N ALA A 14 4.77 -7.92 1.04
CA ALA A 14 5.24 -8.86 2.05
C ALA A 14 6.73 -9.23 1.85
N THR A 15 7.19 -9.39 0.60
CA THR A 15 8.63 -9.63 0.34
C THR A 15 9.53 -8.44 0.68
N LEU A 16 8.98 -7.22 0.70
CA LEU A 16 9.70 -6.03 1.13
C LEU A 16 9.78 -5.91 2.66
N GLY A 17 9.06 -6.75 3.40
CA GLY A 17 9.08 -6.78 4.87
C GLY A 17 7.88 -6.08 5.53
N LEU A 18 6.88 -5.63 4.76
CA LEU A 18 5.61 -5.19 5.36
C LEU A 18 4.86 -6.41 5.87
N VAL A 19 4.16 -6.23 7.00
CA VAL A 19 3.42 -7.32 7.64
C VAL A 19 2.01 -6.86 8.01
N GLY A 20 1.05 -7.79 7.87
CA GLY A 20 -0.31 -7.59 8.36
C GLY A 20 -1.01 -6.33 7.81
N GLU A 21 -1.38 -5.43 8.72
CA GLU A 21 -2.17 -4.24 8.42
C GLU A 21 -1.44 -3.25 7.50
N ASP A 22 -0.11 -3.18 7.55
CA ASP A 22 0.69 -2.25 6.74
C ASP A 22 0.57 -2.54 5.25
N ILE A 23 0.47 -3.83 4.87
CA ILE A 23 0.21 -4.25 3.48
C ILE A 23 -1.14 -3.72 3.02
N THR A 24 -2.16 -3.84 3.88
CA THR A 24 -3.52 -3.39 3.57
C THR A 24 -3.58 -1.88 3.45
N ASN A 25 -2.91 -1.16 4.36
CA ASN A 25 -2.82 0.29 4.34
C ASN A 25 -2.09 0.80 3.09
N ALA A 26 -0.98 0.16 2.68
CA ALA A 26 -0.28 0.51 1.45
C ALA A 26 -1.15 0.28 0.21
N ILE A 27 -1.87 -0.84 0.12
CA ILE A 27 -2.79 -1.14 -0.99
C ILE A 27 -3.95 -0.14 -1.02
N VAL A 28 -4.53 0.20 0.12
CA VAL A 28 -5.64 1.15 0.22
C VAL A 28 -5.19 2.57 -0.14
N ALA A 29 -4.07 3.02 0.40
CA ALA A 29 -3.51 4.36 0.16
C ALA A 29 -2.96 4.53 -1.26
N SER A 30 -2.53 3.43 -1.90
CA SER A 30 -2.01 3.47 -3.26
C SER A 30 -3.05 3.71 -4.34
N ARG A 31 -4.34 3.53 -4.02
CA ARG A 31 -5.44 3.61 -4.98
C ARG A 31 -5.39 4.94 -5.72
N LYS A 32 -5.51 4.89 -7.05
CA LYS A 32 -5.67 6.12 -7.84
C LYS A 32 -6.97 6.81 -7.44
N ILE A 33 -6.83 8.00 -6.86
CA ILE A 33 -7.95 8.93 -6.66
C ILE A 33 -8.47 9.29 -8.04
N GLY A 34 -9.75 9.03 -8.28
CA GLY A 34 -10.43 9.58 -9.46
C GLY A 34 -10.98 8.57 -10.45
N VAL A 35 -11.37 7.35 -10.03
CA VAL A 35 -12.45 6.67 -10.76
C VAL A 35 -13.74 7.39 -10.34
N PRO A 36 -14.32 8.25 -11.21
CA PRO A 36 -15.55 8.94 -10.85
C PRO A 36 -16.61 7.87 -10.65
N ASN A 37 -17.12 7.76 -9.43
CA ASN A 37 -18.19 6.85 -9.11
C ASN A 37 -19.40 7.65 -8.61
N GLN A 38 -20.59 7.20 -8.98
CA GLN A 38 -21.86 7.85 -8.65
C GLN A 38 -22.12 8.03 -7.14
N PHE A 39 -21.34 7.35 -6.30
CA PHE A 39 -21.47 7.35 -4.85
C PHE A 39 -20.37 8.18 -4.15
N ASN A 40 -19.47 8.81 -4.91
CA ASN A 40 -18.29 9.52 -4.41
C ASN A 40 -17.49 8.72 -3.35
N LEU A 41 -17.48 7.40 -3.49
CA LEU A 41 -16.82 6.51 -2.53
C LEU A 41 -15.30 6.63 -2.70
N PRO A 42 -14.55 6.99 -1.64
CA PRO A 42 -13.10 7.14 -1.71
C PRO A 42 -12.39 5.79 -1.88
N ASP A 43 -13.09 4.69 -1.59
CA ASP A 43 -12.57 3.33 -1.62
C ASP A 43 -12.63 2.64 -2.98
N ILE A 44 -13.22 3.30 -3.98
CA ILE A 44 -13.38 2.75 -5.33
C ILE A 44 -12.30 3.35 -6.22
N GLY A 45 -11.24 2.57 -6.48
CA GLY A 45 -10.14 2.98 -7.32
C GLY A 45 -9.41 1.79 -7.94
N GLU A 46 -8.64 2.08 -9.00
CA GLU A 46 -7.69 1.14 -9.56
C GLU A 46 -6.47 1.04 -8.63
N LEU A 47 -6.00 -0.18 -8.41
CA LEU A 47 -4.78 -0.43 -7.64
C LEU A 47 -3.57 0.08 -8.43
N ASP A 48 -2.84 1.02 -7.87
CA ASP A 48 -1.55 1.44 -8.40
C ASP A 48 -0.43 0.69 -7.67
N ALA A 49 0.02 -0.41 -8.28
CA ALA A 49 1.07 -1.25 -7.71
C ALA A 49 2.40 -0.50 -7.50
N LEU A 50 2.71 0.47 -8.36
CA LEU A 50 3.93 1.27 -8.24
C LEU A 50 3.83 2.20 -7.03
N ASN A 51 2.69 2.88 -6.88
CA ASN A 51 2.44 3.74 -5.74
C ASN A 51 2.43 2.94 -4.42
N ALA A 52 1.83 1.74 -4.41
CA ALA A 52 1.85 0.84 -3.24
C ALA A 52 3.27 0.48 -2.82
N THR A 53 4.14 0.22 -3.79
CA THR A 53 5.54 -0.12 -3.56
C THR A 53 6.31 1.08 -3.00
N HIS A 54 6.09 2.30 -3.52
CA HIS A 54 6.71 3.50 -2.96
C HIS A 54 6.29 3.76 -1.50
N ILE A 55 4.99 3.64 -1.21
CA ILE A 55 4.46 3.81 0.14
C ILE A 55 5.10 2.79 1.11
N ALA A 56 5.24 1.54 0.66
CA ALA A 56 5.89 0.49 1.44
C ALA A 56 7.37 0.78 1.71
N VAL A 57 8.14 1.17 0.71
CA VAL A 57 9.56 1.52 0.87
C VAL A 57 9.73 2.71 1.81
N ASP A 58 8.89 3.74 1.70
CA ASP A 58 8.91 4.89 2.61
C ASP A 58 8.55 4.49 4.05
N SER A 59 7.59 3.60 4.24
CA SER A 59 7.20 3.08 5.54
C SER A 59 8.34 2.28 6.19
N ILE A 60 8.99 1.38 5.45
CA ILE A 60 10.17 0.63 5.92
C ILE A 60 11.30 1.59 6.30
N ARG A 61 11.54 2.61 5.47
CA ARG A 61 12.60 3.60 5.72
C ARG A 61 12.35 4.39 7.01
N ARG A 62 11.09 4.78 7.29
CA ARG A 62 10.73 5.45 8.54
C ARG A 62 10.93 4.55 9.76
N MET A 63 10.48 3.30 9.68
CA MET A 63 10.69 2.33 10.76
C MET A 63 12.18 2.10 11.03
N ALA A 64 13.01 2.05 9.97
CA ALA A 64 14.45 1.95 10.11
C ALA A 64 15.08 3.19 10.76
N SER A 65 14.63 4.41 10.42
CA SER A 65 15.11 5.63 11.10
C SER A 65 14.72 5.70 12.57
N GLU A 66 13.48 5.32 12.91
CA GLU A 66 12.99 5.32 14.30
C GLU A 66 13.72 4.29 15.18
N ALA A 67 14.08 3.13 14.61
CA ALA A 67 14.87 2.12 15.31
C ALA A 67 16.32 2.56 15.58
N THR A 68 16.84 3.56 14.87
CA THR A 68 18.21 4.07 15.04
C THR A 68 18.28 5.20 16.08
N GLU A 69 17.15 5.79 16.47
CA GLU A 69 17.03 6.85 17.47
C GLU A 69 16.56 6.34 18.86
N ALA A 70 16.33 5.02 19.00
CA ALA A 70 15.98 4.44 20.29
C ALA A 70 17.22 4.43 21.24
N PRO A 71 17.10 4.95 22.48
CA PRO A 71 18.21 5.09 23.43
C PRO A 71 18.75 3.77 23.99
#